data_AF-A0AB38CGC4-F1
#
_entry.id   AF-A0AB38CGC4-F1
#
_cell.length_a   1.000
_cell.length_b   1.000
_cell.length_c   1.000
_cell.angle_alpha   90.00
_cell.angle_beta   90.00
_cell.angle_gamma   90.00
#
_symmetry.space_group_name_H-M   'P 1'
#
loop_
_entity.id
_entity.type
_entity.pdbx_description
1 polymer ?
#
loop_
_entity_poly.entity_id
_entity_poly.type
_entity_poly.pdbx_seq_one_letter_code
_entity_poly.pdbx_strand_id
1 'polypeptide(L)'
;MKKKTTRALIAGLALLASSAAWAGTEVHFSKPDQFTDVPFDPHEREDVLKELTRHFEKLGTALPPGRTLKIDVTDVDLAGRENPSLRAGHDIRVMNGRVDWPRMRLQYVLEQDGKVISSGNAALSDMSYLSRINPYFSNEKLRYEKLMIDDWFSDTFGVKVKRHSRK
;
A
#
# COMPACT_ATOMS: atom_id res chain seq x y z
N MET A 1 55.91 -10.49 12.86
CA MET A 1 54.68 -9.76 13.23
C MET A 1 53.54 -10.28 12.35
N LYS A 2 52.61 -11.05 12.93
CA LYS A 2 51.51 -11.72 12.21
C LYS A 2 50.26 -10.84 12.32
N LYS A 3 49.68 -10.40 11.20
CA LYS A 3 48.31 -9.87 11.19
C LYS A 3 47.41 -10.93 10.57
N LYS A 4 46.64 -11.61 11.42
CA LYS A 4 45.57 -12.53 11.02
C LYS A 4 44.32 -11.68 10.79
N THR A 5 43.91 -11.51 9.54
CA THR A 5 42.59 -10.95 9.22
C THR A 5 41.62 -12.09 8.97
N THR A 6 40.86 -12.43 10.00
CA THR A 6 39.67 -13.29 9.91
C THR A 6 38.63 -12.56 9.05
N ARG A 7 38.34 -13.07 7.85
CA ARG A 7 37.16 -12.65 7.08
C ARG A 7 35.98 -13.45 7.64
N ALA A 8 35.11 -12.78 8.39
CA ALA A 8 33.85 -13.33 8.85
C ALA A 8 32.96 -13.59 7.61
N LEU A 9 32.57 -14.85 7.43
CA LEU A 9 31.49 -15.24 6.53
C LEU A 9 30.18 -14.73 7.13
N ILE A 10 29.59 -13.70 6.54
CA ILE A 10 28.19 -13.37 6.78
C ILE A 10 27.37 -14.38 5.99
N ALA A 11 26.92 -15.43 6.66
CA ALA A 11 25.87 -16.32 6.19
C ALA A 11 24.55 -15.53 6.21
N GLY A 12 24.21 -14.91 5.09
CA GLY A 12 22.91 -14.25 4.87
C GLY A 12 21.88 -15.26 4.38
N LEU A 13 21.09 -15.77 5.33
CA LEU A 13 19.79 -16.43 5.24
C LEU A 13 19.28 -16.81 3.82
N ALA A 14 19.56 -18.03 3.39
CA ALA A 14 18.81 -18.67 2.32
C ALA A 14 17.49 -19.21 2.88
N LEU A 15 16.43 -18.39 2.84
CA LEU A 15 15.05 -18.89 2.97
C LEU A 15 14.65 -19.56 1.67
N LEU A 16 14.98 -20.85 1.52
CA LEU A 16 14.32 -21.72 0.57
C LEU A 16 12.96 -22.12 1.16
N ALA A 17 12.03 -21.17 1.17
CA ALA A 17 10.62 -21.51 1.26
C ALA A 17 10.15 -21.86 -0.14
N SER A 18 10.04 -23.16 -0.44
CA SER A 18 9.21 -23.62 -1.55
C SER A 18 7.75 -23.34 -1.20
N SER A 19 7.35 -22.08 -1.35
CA SER A 19 5.93 -21.72 -1.36
C SER A 19 5.36 -22.32 -2.63
N ALA A 20 4.38 -23.22 -2.49
CA ALA A 20 3.44 -23.48 -3.58
C ALA A 20 3.04 -22.10 -4.12
N ALA A 21 3.25 -21.85 -5.41
CA ALA A 21 3.02 -20.54 -6.01
C ALA A 21 1.51 -20.24 -5.98
N TRP A 22 1.05 -19.72 -4.85
CA TRP A 22 -0.26 -19.09 -4.75
C TRP A 22 -0.14 -17.79 -5.54
N ALA A 23 -0.77 -17.76 -6.71
CA ALA A 23 -1.04 -16.50 -7.38
C ALA A 23 -1.87 -15.66 -6.40
N GLY A 24 -1.35 -14.51 -6.00
CA GLY A 24 -1.89 -13.78 -4.87
C GLY A 24 -1.15 -12.49 -4.58
N THR A 25 -1.68 -11.70 -3.65
CA THR A 25 -1.02 -10.51 -3.13
C THR A 25 -0.90 -10.61 -1.63
N GLU A 26 0.31 -10.43 -1.14
CA GLU A 26 0.64 -10.42 0.28
C GLU A 26 0.94 -8.97 0.69
N VAL A 27 0.28 -8.49 1.73
CA VAL A 27 0.44 -7.12 2.21
C VAL A 27 0.88 -7.15 3.66
N HIS A 28 1.99 -6.49 3.94
CA HIS A 28 2.53 -6.26 5.27
C HIS A 28 2.56 -4.76 5.57
N PHE A 29 2.37 -4.41 6.84
CA PHE A 29 2.47 -3.04 7.33
C PHE A 29 3.59 -2.94 8.35
N SER A 30 4.65 -2.21 8.01
CA SER A 30 5.80 -1.99 8.86
C SER A 30 5.53 -0.89 9.89
N LYS A 31 5.37 -1.27 11.16
CA LYS A 31 5.14 -0.33 12.30
C LYS A 31 3.94 0.60 12.05
N PRO A 32 2.72 0.06 11.90
CA PRO A 32 1.53 0.85 11.57
C PRO A 32 1.15 1.89 12.65
N ASP A 33 1.68 1.75 13.86
CA ASP A 33 1.58 2.72 14.95
C ASP A 33 2.41 3.99 14.71
N GLN A 34 3.33 3.98 13.74
CA GLN A 34 4.24 5.09 13.41
C GLN A 34 3.91 5.74 12.05
N PHE A 35 2.81 5.35 11.41
CA PHE A 35 2.38 5.96 10.15
C PHE A 35 2.01 7.43 10.35
N THR A 36 2.26 8.23 9.31
CA THR A 36 2.13 9.69 9.35
C THR A 36 0.72 10.17 9.70
N ASP A 37 -0.31 9.60 9.07
CA ASP A 37 -1.71 9.93 9.36
C ASP A 37 -2.60 8.69 9.16
N VAL A 38 -2.97 8.08 10.29
CA VAL A 38 -3.96 6.99 10.43
C VAL A 38 -4.77 7.23 11.71
N PRO A 39 -5.98 6.68 11.83
CA PRO A 39 -6.81 6.89 13.03
C PRO A 39 -6.07 6.56 14.32
N PHE A 40 -6.29 7.39 15.35
CA PHE A 40 -5.73 7.15 16.69
C PHE A 40 -6.39 5.92 17.34
N ASP A 41 -7.69 5.76 17.16
CA ASP A 41 -8.43 4.60 17.66
C ASP A 41 -7.88 3.30 17.01
N PRO A 42 -7.49 2.29 17.82
CA PRO A 42 -6.91 1.06 17.28
C PRO A 42 -7.83 0.26 16.37
N HIS A 43 -9.15 0.27 16.64
CA HIS A 43 -10.12 -0.48 15.84
C HIS A 43 -10.34 0.19 14.49
N GLU A 44 -10.51 1.52 14.47
CA GLU A 44 -10.62 2.28 13.22
C GLU A 44 -9.34 2.18 12.38
N ARG A 45 -8.17 2.19 13.02
CA ARG A 45 -6.90 1.97 12.34
C ARG A 45 -6.82 0.58 11.73
N GLU A 46 -7.19 -0.47 12.47
CA GLU A 46 -7.23 -1.84 11.94
C GLU A 46 -8.16 -1.95 10.74
N ASP A 47 -9.32 -1.29 10.77
CA ASP A 47 -10.26 -1.19 9.66
C ASP A 47 -9.62 -0.55 8.42
N VAL A 48 -8.87 0.55 8.58
CA VAL A 48 -8.12 1.19 7.49
C VAL A 48 -7.13 0.21 6.88
N LEU A 49 -6.31 -0.45 7.70
CA LEU A 49 -5.30 -1.39 7.22
C LEU A 49 -5.94 -2.58 6.48
N LYS A 50 -7.05 -3.13 7.00
CA LYS A 50 -7.83 -4.18 6.34
C LYS A 50 -8.37 -3.73 4.99
N GLU A 51 -8.89 -2.52 4.89
CA GLU A 51 -9.40 -1.98 3.63
C GLU A 51 -8.29 -1.74 2.60
N LEU A 52 -7.10 -1.30 3.04
CA LEU A 52 -5.93 -1.21 2.17
C LEU A 52 -5.47 -2.59 1.68
N THR A 53 -5.37 -3.58 2.57
CA THR A 53 -5.05 -4.98 2.20
C THR A 53 -6.02 -5.50 1.16
N ARG A 54 -7.33 -5.38 1.42
CA ARG A 54 -8.39 -5.85 0.52
C ARG A 54 -8.29 -5.19 -0.85
N HIS A 55 -7.91 -3.92 -0.90
CA HIS A 55 -7.73 -3.19 -2.14
C HIS A 55 -6.52 -3.69 -2.94
N PHE A 56 -5.36 -3.87 -2.29
CA PHE A 56 -4.19 -4.46 -2.94
C PHE A 56 -4.44 -5.90 -3.42
N GLU A 57 -5.10 -6.73 -2.62
CA GLU A 57 -5.49 -8.10 -3.00
C GLU A 57 -6.38 -8.10 -4.24
N LYS A 58 -7.37 -7.19 -4.28
CA LYS A 58 -8.23 -7.00 -5.46
C LYS A 58 -7.42 -6.62 -6.70
N LEU A 59 -6.46 -5.70 -6.58
CA LEU A 59 -5.58 -5.32 -7.69
C LEU A 59 -4.70 -6.48 -8.15
N GLY A 60 -4.21 -7.29 -7.21
CA GLY A 60 -3.49 -8.54 -7.45
C GLY A 60 -4.20 -9.48 -8.41
N THR A 61 -5.53 -9.54 -8.37
CA THR A 61 -6.33 -10.39 -9.27
C THR A 61 -6.22 -9.99 -10.76
N ALA A 62 -5.74 -8.77 -11.04
CA ALA A 62 -5.51 -8.29 -12.40
C ALA A 62 -4.11 -8.66 -12.94
N LEU A 63 -3.20 -9.19 -12.09
CA LEU A 63 -1.90 -9.66 -12.53
C LEU A 63 -2.04 -10.93 -13.40
N PRO A 64 -1.13 -11.15 -14.36
CA PRO A 64 -1.05 -12.41 -15.09
C PRO A 64 -0.97 -13.64 -14.16
N PRO A 65 -1.55 -14.79 -14.56
CA PRO A 65 -1.47 -16.02 -13.79
C PRO A 65 -0.02 -16.42 -13.45
N GLY A 66 0.18 -17.05 -12.29
CA GLY A 66 1.51 -17.46 -11.80
C GLY A 66 2.35 -16.33 -11.21
N ARG A 67 1.81 -15.10 -11.14
CA ARG A 67 2.47 -13.98 -10.47
C ARG A 67 1.98 -13.79 -9.05
N THR A 68 2.92 -13.45 -8.17
CA THR A 68 2.68 -13.14 -6.77
C THR A 68 3.28 -11.77 -6.46
N LEU A 69 2.48 -10.88 -5.87
CA LEU A 69 2.91 -9.54 -5.48
C LEU A 69 3.02 -9.47 -3.96
N LYS A 70 4.20 -9.12 -3.47
CA LYS A 70 4.45 -8.87 -2.05
C LYS A 70 4.64 -7.38 -1.85
N ILE A 71 3.95 -6.81 -0.88
CA ILE A 71 3.95 -5.37 -0.57
C ILE A 71 4.28 -5.21 0.91
N ASP A 72 5.24 -4.34 1.21
CA ASP A 72 5.52 -3.87 2.57
C ASP A 72 5.27 -2.37 2.64
N VAL A 73 4.15 -1.98 3.22
CA VAL A 73 3.77 -0.59 3.42
C VAL A 73 4.53 -0.05 4.62
N THR A 74 5.28 1.02 4.42
CA THR A 74 6.19 1.62 5.41
C THR A 74 5.68 2.94 5.96
N ASP A 75 4.74 3.59 5.29
CA ASP A 75 4.14 4.85 5.73
C ASP A 75 2.80 5.08 5.03
N VAL A 76 1.83 5.63 5.76
CA VAL A 76 0.49 6.00 5.26
C VAL A 76 0.15 7.38 5.77
N ASP A 77 -0.30 8.25 4.87
CA ASP A 77 -0.86 9.55 5.18
C ASP A 77 -2.19 9.68 4.43
N LEU A 78 -3.29 9.54 5.17
CA LEU A 78 -4.63 9.53 4.61
C LEU A 78 -5.06 10.92 4.12
N ALA A 79 -5.94 10.95 3.12
CA ALA A 79 -6.52 12.17 2.57
C ALA A 79 -7.40 12.89 3.60
N GLY A 80 -7.30 14.21 3.61
CA GLY A 80 -7.95 15.07 4.59
C GLY A 80 -7.22 15.06 5.94
N ARG A 81 -7.74 15.84 6.88
CA ARG A 81 -7.25 15.89 8.27
C ARG A 81 -8.41 15.75 9.23
N GLU A 82 -8.24 14.98 10.29
CA GLU A 82 -9.24 14.93 11.36
C GLU A 82 -9.48 16.35 11.92
N ASN A 83 -10.73 16.70 12.21
CA ASN A 83 -11.05 17.94 12.91
C ASN A 83 -11.23 17.65 14.41
N PRO A 84 -10.31 18.10 15.29
CA PRO A 84 -10.40 17.86 16.73
C PRO A 84 -11.68 18.40 17.37
N SER A 85 -12.30 19.42 16.78
CA SER A 85 -13.52 20.06 17.29
C SER A 85 -14.80 19.28 17.00
N LEU A 86 -14.75 18.25 16.14
CA LEU A 86 -15.90 17.43 15.73
C LEU A 86 -15.85 15.98 16.26
N ARG A 87 -14.96 15.69 17.22
CA ARG A 87 -14.66 14.36 17.82
C ARG A 87 -15.83 13.62 18.48
N ALA A 88 -17.06 14.12 18.41
CA ALA A 88 -18.22 13.57 19.12
C ALA A 88 -18.96 12.43 18.37
N GLY A 89 -18.25 11.57 17.62
CA GLY A 89 -18.83 10.29 17.20
C GLY A 89 -18.40 9.72 15.84
N HIS A 90 -17.73 10.49 14.98
CA HIS A 90 -17.23 10.00 13.69
C HIS A 90 -15.91 10.70 13.30
N ASP A 91 -14.99 9.98 12.66
CA ASP A 91 -13.79 10.55 12.03
C ASP A 91 -14.19 11.44 10.83
N ILE A 92 -14.54 12.69 11.13
CA ILE A 92 -14.86 13.69 10.12
C ILE A 92 -13.53 14.32 9.66
N ARG A 93 -13.08 13.85 8.49
CA ARG A 93 -11.91 14.38 7.80
C ARG A 93 -12.27 15.60 6.96
N VAL A 94 -11.59 16.72 7.22
CA VAL A 94 -11.72 17.95 6.44
C VAL A 94 -10.77 17.87 5.25
N MET A 95 -11.34 18.02 4.06
CA MET A 95 -10.60 18.05 2.80
C MET A 95 -10.65 19.49 2.26
N ASN A 96 -9.50 20.14 2.17
CA ASN A 96 -9.37 21.53 1.74
C ASN A 96 -8.39 21.72 0.57
N GLY A 97 -7.73 20.65 0.11
CA GLY A 97 -6.82 20.71 -1.05
C GLY A 97 -5.53 21.46 -0.79
N ARG A 98 -5.17 21.68 0.48
CA ARG A 98 -3.84 22.16 0.90
C ARG A 98 -2.94 20.95 1.01
N VAL A 99 -2.26 20.73 2.14
CA VAL A 99 -1.31 19.62 2.34
C VAL A 99 -2.02 18.41 2.99
N ASP A 100 -3.14 18.02 2.40
CA ASP A 100 -4.05 16.98 2.87
C ASP A 100 -4.37 15.95 1.78
N TRP A 101 -3.56 15.89 0.73
CA TRP A 101 -3.62 14.83 -0.26
C TRP A 101 -3.09 13.50 0.29
N PRO A 102 -3.61 12.36 -0.20
CA PRO A 102 -3.15 11.05 0.23
C PRO A 102 -1.69 10.82 -0.16
N ARG A 103 -0.93 10.14 0.70
CA ARG A 103 0.43 9.66 0.42
C ARG A 103 0.62 8.27 1.00
N MET A 104 1.48 7.49 0.36
CA MET A 104 1.88 6.18 0.87
C MET A 104 3.33 5.88 0.46
N ARG A 105 4.11 5.26 1.35
CA ARG A 105 5.41 4.68 0.99
C ARG A 105 5.35 3.18 1.15
N LEU A 106 5.88 2.47 0.17
CA LEU A 106 5.92 1.00 0.20
C LEU A 106 7.16 0.47 -0.50
N GLN A 107 7.47 -0.79 -0.20
CA GLN A 107 8.38 -1.62 -0.96
C GLN A 107 7.56 -2.74 -1.60
N TYR A 108 7.95 -3.19 -2.80
CA TYR A 108 7.28 -4.29 -3.45
C TYR A 108 8.25 -5.28 -4.08
N VAL A 109 7.79 -6.52 -4.19
CA VAL A 109 8.44 -7.61 -4.93
C VAL A 109 7.37 -8.31 -5.76
N LEU A 110 7.57 -8.39 -7.06
CA LEU A 110 6.77 -9.18 -7.98
C LEU A 110 7.54 -10.42 -8.37
N GLU A 111 6.95 -11.57 -8.11
CA GLU A 111 7.48 -12.89 -8.45
C GLU A 111 6.66 -13.51 -9.58
N GLN A 112 7.30 -14.36 -10.38
CA GLN A 112 6.65 -15.27 -11.31
C GLN A 112 7.22 -16.67 -11.07
N ASP A 113 6.36 -17.63 -10.73
CA ASP A 113 6.73 -19.01 -10.44
C ASP A 113 7.88 -19.11 -9.41
N GLY A 114 7.83 -18.25 -8.38
CA GLY A 114 8.81 -18.19 -7.29
C GLY A 114 10.10 -17.43 -7.61
N LYS A 115 10.25 -16.88 -8.82
CA LYS A 115 11.40 -16.04 -9.20
C LYS A 115 11.02 -14.57 -9.19
N VAL A 116 11.81 -13.73 -8.49
CA VAL A 116 11.66 -12.27 -8.53
C VAL A 116 11.88 -11.76 -9.96
N ILE A 117 10.88 -11.09 -10.52
CA ILE A 117 10.91 -10.47 -11.85
C ILE A 117 10.89 -8.94 -11.81
N SER A 118 10.45 -8.34 -10.70
CA SER A 118 10.51 -6.91 -10.46
C SER A 118 10.49 -6.63 -8.96
N SER A 119 11.16 -5.57 -8.51
CA SER A 119 11.08 -5.09 -7.13
C SER A 119 11.46 -3.62 -7.07
N GLY A 120 11.04 -2.93 -6.01
CA GLY A 120 11.39 -1.53 -5.84
C GLY A 120 10.76 -0.87 -4.63
N ASN A 121 11.13 0.39 -4.43
CA ASN A 121 10.51 1.28 -3.46
C ASN A 121 9.60 2.25 -4.22
N ALA A 122 8.42 2.52 -3.68
CA ALA A 122 7.46 3.46 -4.27
C ALA A 122 7.01 4.49 -3.24
N ALA A 123 6.91 5.74 -3.70
CA ALA A 123 6.30 6.85 -2.98
C ALA A 123 5.11 7.34 -3.79
N LEU A 124 3.91 7.01 -3.32
CA LEU A 124 2.65 7.34 -3.96
C LEU A 124 2.14 8.67 -3.41
N SER A 125 1.59 9.51 -4.29
CA SER A 125 0.90 10.73 -3.90
C SER A 125 -0.10 11.16 -4.97
N ASP A 126 -1.21 11.76 -4.55
CA ASP A 126 -2.17 12.40 -5.47
C ASP A 126 -2.47 13.84 -5.04
N MET A 127 -1.60 14.78 -5.40
CA MET A 127 -1.81 16.21 -5.11
C MET A 127 -3.08 16.79 -5.75
N SER A 128 -3.64 16.12 -6.76
CA SER A 128 -4.82 16.54 -7.50
C SER A 128 -6.12 15.83 -7.06
N TYR A 129 -6.11 15.14 -5.91
CA TYR A 129 -7.16 14.21 -5.51
C TYR A 129 -8.59 14.77 -5.49
N LEU A 130 -8.76 16.08 -5.23
CA LEU A 130 -10.07 16.75 -5.25
C LEU A 130 -10.54 17.17 -6.65
N SER A 131 -9.62 17.43 -7.57
CA SER A 131 -9.95 17.90 -8.92
C SER A 131 -10.08 16.77 -9.94
N ARG A 132 -9.59 15.57 -9.62
CA ARG A 132 -9.68 14.41 -10.51
C ARG A 132 -11.04 13.71 -10.41
N ILE A 133 -11.47 13.13 -11.53
CA ILE A 133 -12.65 12.27 -11.56
C ILE A 133 -12.33 11.01 -10.74
N ASN A 134 -12.96 10.91 -9.58
CA ASN A 134 -12.84 9.72 -8.74
C ASN A 134 -14.01 8.74 -9.02
N PRO A 135 -13.71 7.53 -9.54
CA PRO A 135 -14.72 6.55 -9.93
C PRO A 135 -15.41 5.88 -8.72
N TYR A 136 -14.76 5.86 -7.56
CA TYR A 136 -15.33 5.34 -6.31
C TYR A 136 -16.49 6.21 -5.82
N PHE A 137 -17.49 5.60 -5.18
CA PHE A 137 -18.62 6.34 -4.62
C PHE A 137 -18.18 7.26 -3.47
N SER A 138 -18.96 8.30 -3.20
CA SER A 138 -18.62 9.29 -2.16
C SER A 138 -18.65 8.72 -0.74
N ASN A 139 -19.37 7.63 -0.51
CA ASN A 139 -19.46 6.93 0.77
C ASN A 139 -18.45 5.78 0.92
N GLU A 140 -17.65 5.49 -0.12
CA GLU A 140 -16.63 4.45 -0.01
C GLU A 140 -15.46 4.92 0.86
N LYS A 141 -15.11 4.09 1.84
CA LYS A 141 -13.91 4.29 2.65
C LYS A 141 -12.67 4.32 1.73
N LEU A 142 -11.75 5.22 2.06
CA LEU A 142 -10.43 5.35 1.44
C LEU A 142 -10.46 5.60 -0.08
N ARG A 143 -11.50 6.26 -0.60
CA ARG A 143 -11.71 6.43 -2.05
C ARG A 143 -10.57 7.16 -2.76
N TYR A 144 -9.82 8.02 -2.07
CA TYR A 144 -8.72 8.78 -2.67
C TYR A 144 -7.42 7.99 -2.65
N GLU A 145 -7.16 7.26 -1.56
CA GLU A 145 -6.06 6.32 -1.43
C GLU A 145 -6.19 5.20 -2.47
N LYS A 146 -7.40 4.64 -2.62
CA LYS A 146 -7.68 3.60 -3.61
C LYS A 146 -7.35 4.06 -5.02
N LEU A 147 -7.77 5.27 -5.41
CA LEU A 147 -7.46 5.81 -6.73
C LEU A 147 -5.95 6.04 -6.93
N MET A 148 -5.28 6.60 -5.92
CA MET A 148 -3.82 6.78 -5.94
C MET A 148 -3.07 5.44 -6.08
N ILE A 149 -3.52 4.41 -5.37
CA ILE A 149 -2.97 3.06 -5.45
C ILE A 149 -3.26 2.44 -6.82
N ASP A 150 -4.47 2.62 -7.37
CA ASP A 150 -4.83 2.14 -8.71
C ASP A 150 -3.90 2.71 -9.78
N ASP A 151 -3.63 4.01 -9.73
CA ASP A 151 -2.73 4.70 -10.66
C ASP A 151 -1.32 4.12 -10.56
N TRP A 152 -0.75 4.07 -9.35
CA TRP A 152 0.58 3.49 -9.12
C TRP A 152 0.68 2.05 -9.61
N PHE A 153 -0.32 1.22 -9.30
CA PHE A 153 -0.34 -0.18 -9.69
C PHE A 153 -0.40 -0.35 -11.21
N SER A 154 -1.26 0.41 -11.88
CA SER A 154 -1.37 0.42 -13.33
C SER A 154 -0.07 0.85 -14.01
N ASP A 155 0.56 1.91 -13.51
CA ASP A 155 1.79 2.45 -14.08
C ASP A 155 2.98 1.50 -13.85
N THR A 156 3.07 0.89 -12.67
CA THR A 156 4.19 0.01 -12.29
C THR A 156 4.14 -1.33 -13.01
N PHE A 157 2.96 -1.92 -13.16
CA PHE A 157 2.81 -3.27 -13.70
C PHE A 157 2.26 -3.33 -15.13
N GLY A 158 1.89 -2.18 -15.71
CA GLY A 158 1.33 -2.10 -17.06
C GLY A 158 -0.04 -2.79 -17.18
N VAL A 159 -0.78 -2.91 -16.07
CA VAL A 159 -2.07 -3.61 -16.00
C VAL A 159 -3.20 -2.60 -15.93
N LYS A 160 -4.22 -2.75 -16.78
CA LYS A 160 -5.44 -1.92 -16.70
C LYS A 160 -6.30 -2.37 -15.51
N VAL A 161 -6.40 -1.53 -14.50
CA VAL A 161 -7.28 -1.77 -13.34
C VAL A 161 -8.74 -1.53 -13.74
N LYS A 162 -9.60 -2.52 -13.47
CA LYS A 162 -11.06 -2.36 -13.61
C LYS A 162 -11.58 -1.51 -12.44
N ARG A 163 -11.66 -0.20 -12.66
CA ARG A 163 -12.29 0.75 -11.75
C ARG A 163 -13.80 0.53 -11.79
N HIS A 164 -14.47 0.50 -10.64
CA HIS A 164 -15.94 0.40 -10.62
C HIS A 164 -16.52 1.58 -11.41
N SER A 165 -17.31 1.29 -12.44
CA SER A 165 -18.09 2.33 -13.10
C SER A 165 -19.23 2.70 -12.16
N ARG A 166 -19.44 4.00 -11.95
CA ARG A 166 -20.72 4.51 -11.44
C ARG A 166 -21.82 3.87 -12.29
N LYS A 167 -22.71 3.10 -11.65
CA LYS A 167 -24.00 2.72 -12.25
C LYS A 167 -25.05 3.69 -11.75
#